data_AF-A0A954TIR2-F1
#
_entry.id   AF-A0A954TIR2-F1
#
_cell.length_a   1.000
_cell.length_b   1.000
_cell.length_c   1.000
_cell.angle_alpha   90.00
_cell.angle_beta   90.00
_cell.angle_gamma   90.00
#
_symmetry.space_group_name_H-M   'P 1'
#
loop_
_entity.id
_entity.type
_entity.pdbx_description
1 polymer ?
#
loop_
_entity_poly.entity_id
_entity_poly.type
_entity_poly.pdbx_seq_one_letter_code
_entity_poly.pdbx_strand_id
1 'polypeptide(L)'
;MNDPPTDSSESDGATPNGTNGGQPKADSVVGDQVTVAELLAAIKTLESVADDRSPLLQLDKGQIAQLLKAAGRVAHPGRAARRQLIRAQRSARKVATEELRAQDETQLQRTGIRRQTQSNRSLAGAPPRPSAEILPPPAVSASDKSIAILQVPRNCYICKRDFHRVHFFYDSLCEDCAEFNWQKRNQLADLREKTVLLTGGRVKIGFEAALKLLRCGANLVITTRFPRDAADRFAAQADSEQWSNRLSIYGLDLRHSQSVEAFARHLCTQLPRLDFILNNACQTVRRPIGFYEHLMERERQSTHALPLLQREFLAGYDNFVDSHTTTASGRLPARATGELNGGRGNQEATVSSLATQLAGMVRAAELSQVALADEDRQHGYEVFPTGQYDSDSQQVDLRQRNSWRLKLADISTVELLEVQLVNAIAPFLLNARLKPLMMRTPSPEKHIVNVSAMEGVFYRAFKRDTHPHTNMAKAALNMMTRTSAVDYVKDGIYMNSVDTGWITDEDPIEITRRKEQELGFRTPLDAIDAAARICDPYFHGLNTGEHTWGKFLKDYQVSNW
;
A
#
# COMPACT_ATOMS: atom_id res chain seq x y z
N MET A 1 33.73 6.81 -6.20
CA MET A 1 34.30 5.57 -6.74
C MET A 1 34.00 4.45 -5.76
N ASN A 2 32.98 3.66 -6.06
CA ASN A 2 32.74 2.29 -5.60
C ASN A 2 31.35 1.91 -6.15
N ASP A 3 31.35 1.31 -7.33
CA ASP A 3 30.16 0.82 -8.04
C ASP A 3 29.54 -0.38 -7.33
N PRO A 4 28.19 -0.50 -7.30
CA PRO A 4 27.51 -1.74 -6.94
C PRO A 4 27.39 -2.67 -8.17
N PRO A 5 27.20 -3.99 -7.97
CA PRO A 5 27.37 -4.98 -9.01
C PRO A 5 26.21 -4.97 -10.02
N THR A 6 26.57 -4.91 -11.30
CA THR A 6 25.68 -5.10 -12.45
C THR A 6 25.29 -6.56 -12.61
N ASP A 7 23.98 -6.82 -12.62
CA ASP A 7 23.39 -8.13 -12.97
C ASP A 7 23.05 -8.08 -14.47
N SER A 8 23.86 -8.73 -15.29
CA SER A 8 23.68 -8.81 -16.75
C SER A 8 23.08 -10.18 -17.11
N SER A 9 21.76 -10.24 -17.24
CA SER A 9 21.06 -11.34 -17.89
C SER A 9 21.00 -11.06 -19.40
N GLU A 10 21.98 -11.57 -20.14
CA GLU A 10 21.91 -11.62 -21.60
C GLU A 10 21.06 -12.81 -22.05
N SER A 11 20.14 -12.49 -22.94
CA SER A 11 19.26 -13.37 -23.70
C SER A 11 20.03 -13.99 -24.88
N ASP A 12 20.07 -15.32 -24.97
CA ASP A 12 20.54 -15.99 -26.18
C ASP A 12 19.42 -16.77 -26.86
N GLY A 13 19.18 -16.38 -28.12
CA GLY A 13 18.26 -16.99 -29.05
C GLY A 13 18.83 -18.28 -29.65
N ALA A 14 17.91 -19.20 -29.93
CA ALA A 14 18.20 -20.46 -30.60
C ALA A 14 18.37 -20.28 -32.12
N THR A 15 19.38 -20.93 -32.70
CA THR A 15 19.30 -21.59 -34.02
C THR A 15 20.40 -22.67 -34.14
N PRO A 16 20.23 -23.70 -35.00
CA PRO A 16 20.84 -25.01 -34.82
C PRO A 16 21.97 -25.35 -35.81
N ASN A 17 22.60 -26.49 -35.52
CA ASN A 17 23.53 -27.32 -36.31
C ASN A 17 25.04 -27.02 -36.27
N GLY A 18 25.77 -28.04 -35.82
CA GLY A 18 27.22 -28.16 -35.91
C GLY A 18 27.66 -29.51 -35.32
N THR A 19 27.51 -30.58 -36.10
CA THR A 19 28.11 -31.90 -35.84
C THR A 19 29.63 -31.78 -35.75
N ASN A 20 30.24 -32.21 -34.64
CA ASN A 20 31.59 -32.79 -34.68
C ASN A 20 31.99 -33.47 -33.36
N GLY A 21 32.50 -34.70 -33.52
CA GLY A 21 33.63 -35.23 -32.75
C GLY A 21 33.38 -35.64 -31.31
N GLY A 22 33.11 -36.92 -31.09
CA GLY A 22 33.16 -37.53 -29.77
C GLY A 22 34.54 -37.37 -29.11
N GLN A 23 34.53 -36.87 -27.87
CA GLN A 23 35.56 -37.17 -26.88
C GLN A 23 34.92 -38.06 -25.81
N PRO A 24 35.58 -39.16 -25.39
CA PRO A 24 35.02 -40.03 -24.37
C PRO A 24 34.91 -39.25 -23.06
N LYS A 25 33.73 -39.33 -22.43
CA LYS A 25 33.49 -38.90 -21.05
C LYS A 25 34.54 -39.59 -20.17
N ALA A 26 35.46 -38.82 -19.60
CA ALA A 26 36.33 -39.30 -18.55
C ALA A 26 35.45 -39.78 -17.39
N ASP A 27 35.65 -41.04 -17.01
CA ASP A 27 34.98 -41.71 -15.91
C ASP A 27 34.96 -40.82 -14.67
N SER A 28 33.76 -40.59 -14.13
CA SER A 28 33.58 -39.98 -12.83
C SER A 28 34.06 -40.97 -11.77
N VAL A 29 35.35 -40.95 -11.47
CA VAL A 29 35.89 -41.57 -10.27
C VAL A 29 35.25 -40.87 -9.08
N VAL A 30 34.42 -41.60 -8.34
CA VAL A 30 33.98 -41.23 -6.99
C VAL A 30 35.24 -41.24 -6.13
N GLY A 31 35.91 -40.08 -6.02
CA GLY A 31 37.04 -39.91 -5.13
C GLY A 31 36.53 -39.77 -3.69
N ASP A 32 37.02 -40.62 -2.80
CA ASP A 32 36.83 -40.46 -1.35
C ASP A 32 37.18 -39.04 -0.93
N GLN A 33 36.26 -38.37 -0.22
CA GLN A 33 36.52 -37.05 0.33
C GLN A 33 37.56 -37.18 1.45
N VAL A 34 38.70 -36.50 1.29
CA VAL A 34 39.75 -36.45 2.31
C VAL A 34 39.18 -35.90 3.62
N THR A 35 39.29 -36.68 4.70
CA THR A 35 38.80 -36.33 6.03
C THR A 35 39.73 -35.35 6.75
N VAL A 36 39.21 -34.64 7.75
CA VAL A 36 40.04 -33.76 8.61
C VAL A 36 41.13 -34.55 9.34
N ALA A 37 40.83 -35.79 9.75
CA ALA A 37 41.80 -36.66 10.40
C ALA A 37 42.98 -37.00 9.49
N GLU A 38 42.72 -37.29 8.21
CA GLU A 38 43.77 -37.55 7.21
C GLU A 38 44.61 -36.30 6.92
N LEU A 39 43.99 -35.11 6.89
CA LEU A 39 44.73 -33.84 6.75
C LEU A 39 45.65 -33.60 7.96
N LEU A 40 45.18 -33.84 9.19
CA LEU A 40 45.98 -33.72 10.40
C LEU A 40 47.14 -34.74 10.42
N ALA A 41 46.90 -35.98 9.97
CA ALA A 41 47.94 -36.99 9.80
C ALA A 41 48.97 -36.61 8.72
N ALA A 42 48.51 -36.00 7.62
CA ALA A 42 49.37 -35.49 6.57
C ALA A 42 50.26 -34.34 7.06
N ILE A 43 49.72 -33.43 7.89
CA ILE A 43 50.50 -32.36 8.54
C ILE A 43 51.62 -32.97 9.37
N LYS A 44 51.30 -33.88 10.30
CA LYS A 44 52.29 -34.54 11.16
C LYS A 44 53.39 -35.25 10.36
N THR A 45 52.99 -35.88 9.25
CA THR A 45 53.92 -36.58 8.35
C THR A 45 54.83 -35.61 7.61
N LEU A 46 54.29 -34.51 7.07
CA LEU A 46 55.07 -33.49 6.38
C LEU A 46 56.04 -32.75 7.32
N GLU A 47 55.62 -32.48 8.56
CA GLU A 47 56.48 -31.91 9.61
C GLU A 47 57.61 -32.87 9.99
N SER A 48 57.30 -34.16 10.24
CA SER A 48 58.34 -35.17 10.53
C SER A 48 59.35 -35.35 9.40
N VAL A 49 58.92 -35.26 8.14
CA VAL A 49 59.79 -35.33 6.96
C VAL A 49 60.60 -34.03 6.77
N ALA A 50 60.09 -32.89 7.23
CA ALA A 50 60.80 -31.63 7.23
C ALA A 50 61.91 -31.60 8.30
N ASP A 51 61.63 -32.17 9.49
CA ASP A 51 62.57 -32.28 10.61
C ASP A 51 63.65 -33.35 10.38
N ASP A 52 63.25 -34.51 9.83
CA ASP A 52 64.17 -35.59 9.44
C ASP A 52 63.83 -36.10 8.03
N ARG A 53 64.77 -35.94 7.09
CA ARG A 53 64.61 -36.34 5.69
C ARG A 53 64.89 -37.82 5.45
N SER A 54 65.35 -38.57 6.45
CA SER A 54 65.67 -40.00 6.33
C SER A 54 64.53 -40.87 5.78
N PRO A 55 63.22 -40.60 6.05
CA PRO A 55 62.13 -41.39 5.48
C PRO A 55 62.00 -41.28 3.95
N LEU A 56 62.53 -40.22 3.33
CA LEU A 56 62.51 -40.06 1.86
C LEU A 56 63.41 -41.08 1.15
N LEU A 57 64.37 -41.70 1.85
CA LEU A 57 65.24 -42.74 1.28
C LEU A 57 64.47 -44.02 0.93
N GLN A 58 63.26 -44.19 1.49
CA GLN A 58 62.37 -45.32 1.20
C GLN A 58 61.54 -45.11 -0.08
N LEU A 59 61.62 -43.93 -0.70
CA LEU A 59 60.88 -43.56 -1.90
C LEU A 59 61.83 -43.44 -3.11
N ASP A 60 61.32 -43.77 -4.30
CA ASP A 60 62.06 -43.52 -5.55
C ASP A 60 62.02 -42.03 -5.96
N LYS A 61 62.86 -41.66 -6.94
CA LYS A 61 62.96 -40.27 -7.42
C LYS A 61 61.63 -39.72 -7.97
N GLY A 62 60.80 -40.56 -8.58
CA GLY A 62 59.50 -40.18 -9.11
C GLY A 62 58.48 -39.91 -8.01
N GLN A 63 58.46 -40.75 -6.98
CA GLN A 63 57.61 -40.61 -5.79
C GLN A 63 57.95 -39.36 -4.97
N ILE A 64 59.24 -39.06 -4.77
CA ILE A 64 59.69 -37.82 -4.12
C ILE A 64 59.22 -36.59 -4.92
N ALA A 65 59.39 -36.61 -6.24
CA ALA A 65 58.94 -35.51 -7.11
C ALA A 65 57.41 -35.33 -7.06
N GLN A 66 56.65 -36.42 -6.98
CA GLN A 66 55.19 -36.39 -6.85
C GLN A 66 54.75 -35.81 -5.50
N LEU A 67 55.39 -36.20 -4.39
CA LEU A 67 55.13 -35.67 -3.05
C LEU A 67 55.36 -34.15 -3.01
N LEU A 68 56.51 -33.67 -3.49
CA LEU A 68 56.84 -32.24 -3.52
C LEU A 68 55.92 -31.45 -4.44
N LYS A 69 55.56 -32.00 -5.61
CA LYS A 69 54.60 -31.39 -6.54
C LYS A 69 53.18 -31.34 -5.96
N ALA A 70 52.78 -32.33 -5.17
CA ALA A 70 51.50 -32.31 -4.46
C ALA A 70 51.50 -31.25 -3.35
N ALA A 71 52.52 -31.23 -2.49
CA ALA A 71 52.68 -30.22 -1.44
C ALA A 71 52.72 -28.79 -2.02
N GLY A 72 53.46 -28.58 -3.11
CA GLY A 72 53.53 -27.29 -3.80
C GLY A 72 52.19 -26.83 -4.38
N ARG A 73 51.35 -27.74 -4.90
CA ARG A 73 49.99 -27.41 -5.39
C ARG A 73 49.03 -27.02 -4.27
N VAL A 74 49.19 -27.59 -3.07
CA VAL A 74 48.41 -27.23 -1.87
C VAL A 74 48.88 -25.89 -1.32
N ALA A 75 50.19 -25.65 -1.23
CA ALA A 75 50.77 -24.40 -0.74
C ALA A 75 50.51 -23.20 -1.67
N HIS A 76 50.56 -23.43 -2.98
CA HIS A 76 50.40 -22.39 -4.01
C HIS A 76 49.31 -22.79 -5.02
N PRO A 77 48.02 -22.73 -4.62
CA PRO A 77 46.93 -23.08 -5.51
C PRO A 77 46.83 -22.07 -6.66
N GLY A 78 46.58 -22.57 -7.87
CA GLY A 78 46.34 -21.72 -9.03
C GLY A 78 45.12 -20.80 -8.85
N ARG A 79 45.02 -19.75 -9.69
CA ARG A 79 43.96 -18.74 -9.61
C ARG A 79 42.54 -19.33 -9.61
N ALA A 80 42.31 -20.40 -10.37
CA ALA A 80 41.03 -21.10 -10.46
C ALA A 80 40.65 -21.80 -9.14
N ALA A 81 41.58 -22.57 -8.55
CA ALA A 81 41.37 -23.26 -7.28
C ALA A 81 41.12 -22.28 -6.12
N ARG A 82 41.87 -21.16 -6.07
CA ARG A 82 41.63 -20.09 -5.09
C ARG A 82 40.23 -19.48 -5.23
N ARG A 83 39.76 -19.22 -6.45
CA ARG A 83 38.41 -18.72 -6.71
C ARG A 83 37.34 -19.73 -6.31
N GLN A 84 37.56 -21.02 -6.56
CA GLN A 84 36.64 -22.09 -6.18
C GLN A 84 36.50 -22.19 -4.66
N LEU A 85 37.60 -22.16 -3.91
CA LEU A 85 37.56 -22.18 -2.44
C LEU A 85 36.84 -20.96 -1.87
N ILE A 86 37.11 -19.75 -2.39
CA ILE A 86 36.40 -18.53 -1.95
C ILE A 86 34.91 -18.64 -2.25
N ARG A 87 34.51 -19.18 -3.41
CA ARG A 87 33.10 -19.42 -3.75
C ARG A 87 32.46 -20.44 -2.80
N ALA A 88 33.14 -21.54 -2.51
CA ALA A 88 32.67 -22.56 -1.58
C ALA A 88 32.51 -21.99 -0.16
N GLN A 89 33.49 -21.23 0.34
CA GLN A 89 33.41 -20.56 1.65
C GLN A 89 32.27 -19.55 1.72
N ARG A 90 32.06 -18.76 0.66
CA ARG A 90 30.92 -17.83 0.57
C ARG A 90 29.60 -18.59 0.56
N SER A 91 29.50 -19.69 -0.17
CA SER A 91 28.31 -20.54 -0.21
C SER A 91 28.02 -21.14 1.16
N ALA A 92 29.01 -21.70 1.85
CA ALA A 92 28.84 -22.28 3.18
C ALA A 92 28.40 -21.23 4.22
N ARG A 93 29.00 -20.03 4.19
CA ARG A 93 28.57 -18.90 5.05
C ARG A 93 27.14 -18.46 4.74
N LYS A 94 26.75 -18.44 3.47
CA LYS A 94 25.39 -18.11 3.04
C LYS A 94 24.38 -19.12 3.60
N VAL A 95 24.65 -20.41 3.45
CA VAL A 95 23.80 -21.50 4.00
C VAL A 95 23.67 -21.37 5.52
N ALA A 96 24.79 -21.21 6.25
CA ALA A 96 24.74 -21.03 7.70
C ALA A 96 23.93 -19.79 8.11
N THR A 97 24.05 -18.68 7.37
CA THR A 97 23.26 -17.46 7.64
C THR A 97 21.76 -17.68 7.36
N GLU A 98 21.42 -18.44 6.32
CA GLU A 98 20.03 -18.79 5.98
C GLU A 98 19.39 -19.68 7.05
N GLU A 99 20.14 -20.64 7.61
CA GLU A 99 19.69 -21.46 8.74
C GLU A 99 19.38 -20.59 9.98
N LEU A 100 20.25 -19.63 10.30
CA LEU A 100 20.01 -18.69 11.41
C LEU A 100 18.77 -17.82 11.15
N ARG A 101 18.59 -17.33 9.93
CA ARG A 101 17.39 -16.57 9.53
C ARG A 101 16.11 -17.39 9.67
N ALA A 102 16.14 -18.67 9.31
CA ALA A 102 15.00 -19.56 9.45
C ALA A 102 14.62 -19.77 10.93
N GLN A 103 15.62 -19.81 11.84
CA GLN A 103 15.36 -19.86 13.28
C GLN A 103 14.77 -18.54 13.79
N ASP A 104 15.35 -17.40 13.40
CA ASP A 104 14.89 -16.05 13.73
C ASP A 104 13.43 -15.80 13.28
N GLU A 105 13.02 -16.38 12.15
CA GLU A 105 11.67 -16.24 11.59
C GLU A 105 10.57 -16.68 12.58
N THR A 106 10.83 -17.71 13.39
CA THR A 106 9.89 -18.15 14.43
C THR A 106 9.63 -17.08 15.50
N GLN A 107 10.66 -16.29 15.82
CA GLN A 107 10.54 -15.17 16.76
C GLN A 107 9.76 -14.03 16.12
N LEU A 108 10.00 -13.74 14.85
CA LEU A 108 9.30 -12.68 14.13
C LEU A 108 7.80 -12.95 14.01
N GLN A 109 7.36 -14.20 13.81
CA GLN A 109 5.93 -14.56 13.79
C GLN A 109 5.18 -14.21 15.09
N ARG A 110 5.89 -13.99 16.20
CA ARG A 110 5.29 -13.58 17.49
C ARG A 110 4.98 -12.08 17.56
N THR A 111 5.49 -11.27 16.64
CA THR A 111 5.25 -9.82 16.61
C THR A 111 3.77 -9.50 16.36
N GLY A 112 3.30 -8.40 16.96
CA GLY A 112 1.92 -7.93 16.83
C GLY A 112 1.48 -7.74 15.38
N ILE A 113 2.32 -7.11 14.55
CA ILE A 113 1.99 -6.84 13.14
C ILE A 113 1.73 -8.15 12.37
N ARG A 114 2.53 -9.20 12.59
CA ARG A 114 2.35 -10.49 11.91
C ARG A 114 1.14 -11.26 12.42
N ARG A 115 0.88 -11.25 13.73
CA ARG A 115 -0.30 -11.89 14.32
C ARG A 115 -1.59 -11.24 13.83
N GLN A 116 -1.63 -9.92 13.74
CA GLN A 116 -2.78 -9.18 13.23
C GLN A 116 -3.06 -9.53 11.77
N THR A 117 -2.03 -9.56 10.91
CA THR A 117 -2.20 -9.99 9.51
C THR A 117 -2.72 -11.43 9.40
N GLN A 118 -2.22 -12.36 10.22
CA GLN A 118 -2.67 -13.75 10.23
C GLN A 118 -4.13 -13.89 10.70
N SER A 119 -4.51 -13.16 11.76
CA SER A 119 -5.89 -13.12 12.25
C SER A 119 -6.83 -12.62 11.15
N ASN A 120 -6.49 -11.51 10.48
CA ASN A 120 -7.28 -10.99 9.37
C ASN A 120 -7.38 -11.98 8.20
N ARG A 121 -6.30 -12.70 7.88
CA ARG A 121 -6.33 -13.78 6.85
C ARG A 121 -7.19 -14.97 7.28
N SER A 122 -7.25 -15.32 8.56
CA SER A 122 -8.10 -16.42 9.06
C SER A 122 -9.59 -16.09 9.03
N LEU A 123 -9.94 -14.80 9.08
CA LEU A 123 -11.29 -14.29 8.90
C LEU A 123 -11.71 -14.23 7.41
N ALA A 124 -10.80 -14.51 6.48
CA ALA A 124 -11.09 -14.59 5.05
C ALA A 124 -12.14 -15.69 4.77
N GLY A 125 -13.36 -15.29 4.42
CA GLY A 125 -14.50 -16.20 4.22
C GLY A 125 -15.77 -15.82 4.99
N ALA A 126 -15.65 -14.95 6.01
CA ALA A 126 -16.80 -14.35 6.69
C ALA A 126 -17.13 -12.97 6.08
N PRO A 127 -18.40 -12.51 6.10
CA PRO A 127 -18.71 -11.11 5.79
C PRO A 127 -17.87 -10.19 6.69
N PRO A 128 -17.53 -8.96 6.24
CA PRO A 128 -16.66 -8.05 6.98
C PRO A 128 -17.18 -7.88 8.40
N ARG A 129 -16.56 -8.61 9.34
CA ARG A 129 -16.88 -8.52 10.76
C ARG A 129 -15.97 -7.47 11.37
N PRO A 130 -16.46 -6.70 12.34
CA PRO A 130 -15.61 -5.82 13.12
C PRO A 130 -14.49 -6.67 13.71
N SER A 131 -13.26 -6.17 13.64
CA SER A 131 -12.13 -6.64 14.43
C SER A 131 -12.50 -6.48 15.90
N ALA A 132 -13.16 -7.49 16.47
CA ALA A 132 -13.57 -7.52 17.87
C ALA A 132 -12.37 -7.49 18.82
N GLU A 133 -11.18 -7.82 18.32
CA GLU A 133 -9.93 -7.62 19.04
C GLU A 133 -9.25 -6.32 18.60
N ILE A 134 -9.50 -5.25 19.37
CA ILE A 134 -8.47 -4.23 19.55
C ILE A 134 -7.40 -4.87 20.42
N LEU A 135 -6.51 -5.65 19.82
CA LEU A 135 -5.33 -6.12 20.51
C LEU A 135 -4.12 -5.92 19.58
N PRO A 136 -3.34 -4.84 19.74
CA PRO A 136 -1.95 -5.17 19.96
C PRO A 136 -1.89 -6.11 21.18
N PRO A 137 -1.06 -7.16 21.15
CA PRO A 137 -0.88 -8.00 22.33
C PRO A 137 -0.60 -7.08 23.53
N PRO A 138 -1.23 -7.33 24.71
CA PRO A 138 -0.94 -6.53 25.89
C PRO A 138 0.57 -6.49 26.05
N ALA A 139 1.12 -5.27 26.19
CA ALA A 139 2.55 -5.05 26.29
C ALA A 139 3.12 -6.09 27.27
N VAL A 140 3.99 -6.96 26.76
CA VAL A 140 4.80 -7.83 27.60
C VAL A 140 5.49 -6.87 28.56
N SER A 141 5.19 -6.96 29.88
CA SER A 141 5.64 -6.10 30.98
C SER A 141 6.31 -4.76 30.59
N ALA A 142 5.76 -3.63 31.04
CA ALA A 142 6.20 -2.26 30.71
C ALA A 142 7.72 -1.96 30.75
N SER A 143 8.54 -2.82 31.35
CA SER A 143 10.01 -2.74 31.37
C SER A 143 10.73 -3.26 30.10
N ASP A 144 10.12 -4.12 29.27
CA ASP A 144 10.80 -4.63 28.06
C ASP A 144 9.86 -4.66 26.84
N LYS A 145 9.99 -3.65 25.99
CA LYS A 145 9.21 -3.49 24.74
C LYS A 145 9.75 -4.37 23.59
N SER A 146 10.77 -5.19 23.88
CA SER A 146 11.39 -6.12 22.94
C SER A 146 10.94 -7.55 23.24
N ILE A 147 10.67 -8.35 22.20
CA ILE A 147 10.24 -9.75 22.34
C ILE A 147 11.33 -10.78 22.01
N ALA A 148 12.38 -10.36 21.31
CA ALA A 148 13.47 -11.24 20.87
C ALA A 148 14.74 -10.45 20.50
N ILE A 149 15.87 -11.16 20.48
CA ILE A 149 17.13 -10.70 19.87
C ILE A 149 17.44 -11.67 18.74
N LEU A 150 17.54 -11.16 17.51
CA LEU A 150 17.83 -11.96 16.32
C LEU A 150 19.31 -12.31 16.25
N GLN A 151 19.60 -13.50 15.74
CA GLN A 151 20.96 -13.92 15.44
C GLN A 151 21.51 -13.20 14.20
N VAL A 152 20.65 -12.93 13.23
CA VAL A 152 21.01 -12.19 12.01
C VAL A 152 20.42 -10.78 12.05
N PRO A 153 21.24 -9.72 11.88
CA PRO A 153 20.73 -8.35 11.89
C PRO A 153 19.77 -8.12 10.73
N ARG A 154 18.76 -7.28 10.97
CA ARG A 154 17.83 -6.79 9.95
C ARG A 154 18.05 -5.29 9.73
N ASN A 155 17.72 -4.80 8.54
CA ASN A 155 17.78 -3.37 8.21
C ASN A 155 16.46 -2.71 8.58
N CYS A 156 16.50 -1.62 9.35
CA CYS A 156 15.31 -0.83 9.66
C CYS A 156 14.68 -0.24 8.39
N TYR A 157 13.37 -0.40 8.23
CA TYR A 157 12.64 0.13 7.07
C TYR A 157 12.72 1.66 6.96
N ILE A 158 12.79 2.38 8.08
CA ILE A 158 12.83 3.85 8.10
C ILE A 158 14.27 4.35 7.99
N CYS A 159 15.09 4.17 9.04
CA CYS A 159 16.42 4.76 9.12
C CYS A 159 17.54 3.95 8.45
N LYS A 160 17.23 2.74 7.94
CA LYS A 160 18.18 1.83 7.27
C LYS A 160 19.32 1.27 8.13
N ARG A 161 19.36 1.59 9.44
CA ARG A 161 20.33 1.01 10.37
C ARG A 161 20.06 -0.48 10.63
N ASP A 162 21.13 -1.25 10.79
CA ASP A 162 21.06 -2.64 11.25
C ASP A 162 20.60 -2.74 12.71
N PHE A 163 19.72 -3.70 13.01
CA PHE A 163 19.24 -3.97 14.35
C PHE A 163 19.02 -5.48 14.60
N HIS A 164 19.15 -5.88 15.87
CA HIS A 164 18.92 -7.25 16.34
C HIS A 164 17.73 -7.35 17.30
N ARG A 165 17.48 -6.32 18.12
CA ARG A 165 16.39 -6.31 19.10
C ARG A 165 15.06 -6.03 18.40
N VAL A 166 14.08 -6.92 18.58
CA VAL A 166 12.79 -6.86 17.88
C VAL A 166 11.72 -6.30 18.79
N HIS A 167 11.09 -5.20 18.37
CA HIS A 167 9.95 -4.60 19.07
C HIS A 167 8.76 -5.58 19.13
N PHE A 168 7.98 -5.52 20.21
CA PHE A 168 6.84 -6.44 20.39
C PHE A 168 5.81 -6.39 19.25
N PHE A 169 5.66 -5.22 18.61
CA PHE A 169 4.73 -5.02 17.50
C PHE A 169 5.41 -5.08 16.11
N TYR A 170 6.55 -4.42 15.92
CA TYR A 170 7.15 -4.20 14.61
C TYR A 170 8.38 -5.10 14.42
N ASP A 171 8.43 -5.80 13.28
CA ASP A 171 9.49 -6.76 12.93
C ASP A 171 10.53 -6.19 11.93
N SER A 172 10.24 -5.00 11.40
CA SER A 172 10.96 -4.35 10.31
C SER A 172 11.47 -2.96 10.68
N LEU A 173 11.35 -2.57 11.96
CA LEU A 173 11.80 -1.28 12.50
C LEU A 173 12.78 -1.52 13.65
N CYS A 174 13.85 -0.73 13.73
CA CYS A 174 14.70 -0.70 14.91
C CYS A 174 13.92 -0.14 16.11
N GLU A 175 14.42 -0.38 17.33
CA GLU A 175 13.76 0.00 18.59
C GLU A 175 13.26 1.46 18.62
N ASP A 176 14.12 2.43 18.26
CA ASP A 176 13.77 3.85 18.25
C ASP A 176 12.65 4.18 17.24
N CYS A 177 12.77 3.68 16.00
CA CYS A 177 11.77 3.90 14.97
C CYS A 177 10.45 3.21 15.30
N ALA A 178 10.52 2.00 15.86
CA ALA A 178 9.37 1.21 16.28
C ALA A 178 8.60 1.93 17.39
N GLU A 179 9.29 2.39 18.43
CA GLU A 179 8.68 3.13 19.53
C GLU A 179 8.04 4.44 19.05
N PHE A 180 8.73 5.21 18.21
CA PHE A 180 8.17 6.44 17.66
C PHE A 180 6.92 6.18 16.81
N ASN A 181 6.94 5.16 15.94
CA ASN A 181 5.75 4.80 15.15
C ASN A 181 4.63 4.28 16.04
N TRP A 182 4.95 3.53 17.10
CA TRP A 182 3.99 3.06 18.08
C TRP A 182 3.28 4.24 18.79
N GLN A 183 4.03 5.26 19.18
CA GLN A 183 3.46 6.48 19.77
C GLN A 183 2.59 7.23 18.76
N LYS A 184 3.05 7.40 17.51
CA LYS A 184 2.29 8.06 16.44
C LYS A 184 0.99 7.32 16.09
N ARG A 185 1.04 5.99 16.00
CA ARG A 185 -0.13 5.12 15.80
C ARG A 185 -1.23 5.43 16.80
N ASN A 186 -0.85 5.57 18.07
CA ASN A 186 -1.73 5.83 19.21
C ASN A 186 -1.95 7.33 19.51
N GLN A 187 -1.34 8.24 18.74
CA GLN A 187 -1.48 9.68 18.98
C GLN A 187 -2.93 10.13 18.77
N LEU A 188 -3.44 10.96 19.67
CA LEU A 188 -4.76 11.60 19.57
C LEU A 188 -4.59 13.13 19.54
N ALA A 189 -5.64 13.82 19.12
CA ALA A 189 -5.78 15.27 19.19
C ALA A 189 -7.25 15.60 19.44
N ASP A 190 -7.56 16.72 20.09
CA ASP A 190 -8.95 17.15 20.26
C ASP A 190 -9.47 17.76 18.94
N LEU A 191 -10.44 17.10 18.31
CA LEU A 191 -11.07 17.53 17.07
C LEU A 191 -12.53 17.95 17.27
N ARG A 192 -12.97 18.13 18.52
CA ARG A 192 -14.31 18.65 18.79
C ARG A 192 -14.53 19.95 18.04
N GLU A 193 -15.73 20.11 17.49
CA GLU A 193 -16.15 21.27 16.67
C GLU A 193 -15.43 21.44 15.33
N LYS A 194 -14.44 20.60 15.00
CA LYS A 194 -13.77 20.62 13.70
C LYS A 194 -14.57 19.79 12.69
N THR A 195 -14.68 20.27 11.46
CA THR A 195 -15.32 19.55 10.36
C THR A 195 -14.27 19.07 9.36
N VAL A 196 -14.34 17.79 9.00
CA VAL A 196 -13.35 17.12 8.15
C VAL A 196 -14.02 16.50 6.94
N LEU A 197 -13.45 16.72 5.76
CA LEU A 197 -13.75 15.97 4.56
C LEU A 197 -12.67 14.92 4.31
N LEU A 198 -13.06 13.65 4.19
CA LEU A 198 -12.17 12.54 3.87
C LEU A 198 -12.66 11.79 2.63
N THR A 199 -11.85 11.77 1.57
CA THR A 199 -12.20 10.98 0.38
C THR A 199 -11.73 9.53 0.50
N GLY A 200 -12.56 8.59 0.05
CA GLY A 200 -12.23 7.16 0.07
C GLY A 200 -12.27 6.53 1.47
N GLY A 201 -13.28 6.87 2.28
CA GLY A 201 -13.38 6.45 3.69
C GLY A 201 -13.91 5.02 3.94
N ARG A 202 -14.24 4.24 2.89
CA ARG A 202 -14.92 2.94 3.02
C ARG A 202 -14.04 1.80 3.53
N VAL A 203 -12.78 1.75 3.09
CA VAL A 203 -11.86 0.62 3.32
C VAL A 203 -10.42 1.11 3.54
N LYS A 204 -9.55 0.21 4.03
CA LYS A 204 -8.10 0.43 4.18
C LYS A 204 -7.79 1.70 4.97
N ILE A 205 -6.79 2.47 4.53
CA ILE A 205 -6.27 3.69 5.16
C ILE A 205 -7.40 4.68 5.45
N GLY A 206 -8.32 4.88 4.51
CA GLY A 206 -9.42 5.82 4.69
C GLY A 206 -10.38 5.40 5.80
N PHE A 207 -10.67 4.10 5.93
CA PHE A 207 -11.49 3.58 7.01
C PHE A 207 -10.83 3.80 8.38
N GLU A 208 -9.56 3.44 8.52
CA GLU A 208 -8.81 3.63 9.77
C GLU A 208 -8.63 5.11 10.13
N ALA A 209 -8.39 5.97 9.14
CA ALA A 209 -8.33 7.42 9.34
C ALA A 209 -9.69 7.98 9.78
N ALA A 210 -10.80 7.51 9.19
CA ALA A 210 -12.14 7.91 9.60
C ALA A 210 -12.40 7.57 11.08
N LEU A 211 -12.11 6.33 11.49
CA LEU A 211 -12.26 5.92 12.89
C LEU A 211 -11.40 6.76 13.83
N LYS A 212 -10.14 7.01 13.46
CA LYS A 212 -9.22 7.85 14.25
C LYS A 212 -9.77 9.27 14.43
N LEU A 213 -10.27 9.89 13.37
CA LEU A 213 -10.86 11.24 13.40
C LEU A 213 -12.16 11.29 14.21
N LEU A 214 -13.06 10.31 14.03
CA LEU A 214 -14.32 10.20 14.77
C LEU A 214 -14.08 10.03 16.27
N ARG A 215 -13.15 9.16 16.67
CA ARG A 215 -12.75 8.93 18.07
C ARG A 215 -12.08 10.15 18.70
N CYS A 216 -11.52 11.04 17.89
CA CYS A 216 -10.98 12.32 18.33
C CYS A 216 -12.03 13.45 18.40
N GLY A 217 -13.30 13.21 18.05
CA GLY A 217 -14.39 14.19 18.21
C GLY A 217 -14.77 14.98 16.94
N ALA A 218 -14.18 14.68 15.77
CA ALA A 218 -14.47 15.40 14.53
C ALA A 218 -15.90 15.21 14.01
N ASN A 219 -16.48 16.24 13.39
CA ASN A 219 -17.60 16.08 12.46
C ASN A 219 -17.04 15.64 11.10
N LEU A 220 -17.32 14.41 10.68
CA LEU A 220 -16.67 13.77 9.56
C LEU A 220 -17.64 13.55 8.40
N VAL A 221 -17.30 14.12 7.25
CA VAL A 221 -17.89 13.79 5.95
C VAL A 221 -16.94 12.85 5.23
N ILE A 222 -17.38 11.64 4.88
CA ILE A 222 -16.62 10.74 4.03
C ILE A 222 -17.25 10.60 2.66
N THR A 223 -16.43 10.33 1.65
CA THR A 223 -16.91 9.95 0.31
C THR A 223 -16.44 8.56 -0.11
N THR A 224 -17.27 7.88 -0.90
CA THR A 224 -16.99 6.56 -1.48
C THR A 224 -17.92 6.30 -2.66
N ARG A 225 -17.54 5.39 -3.57
CA ARG A 225 -18.46 4.90 -4.62
C ARG A 225 -19.56 4.00 -4.05
N PHE A 226 -19.32 3.34 -2.92
CA PHE A 226 -20.21 2.35 -2.31
C PHE A 226 -20.62 2.82 -0.89
N PRO A 227 -21.57 3.78 -0.78
CA PRO A 227 -21.95 4.39 0.48
C PRO A 227 -22.72 3.45 1.42
N ARG A 228 -23.51 2.49 0.91
CA ARG A 228 -24.27 1.57 1.78
C ARG A 228 -23.36 0.52 2.41
N ASP A 229 -22.40 -0.03 1.65
CA ASP A 229 -21.35 -0.89 2.21
C ASP A 229 -20.50 -0.15 3.26
N ALA A 230 -20.19 1.14 3.03
CA ALA A 230 -19.50 1.95 4.04
C ALA A 230 -20.35 2.07 5.31
N ALA A 231 -21.65 2.39 5.18
CA ALA A 231 -22.55 2.51 6.32
C ALA A 231 -22.59 1.23 7.16
N ASP A 232 -22.60 0.05 6.53
CA ASP A 232 -22.56 -1.23 7.25
C ASP A 232 -21.24 -1.44 8.01
N ARG A 233 -20.10 -1.09 7.40
CA ARG A 233 -18.77 -1.21 8.05
C ARG A 233 -18.64 -0.30 9.27
N PHE A 234 -19.15 0.93 9.20
CA PHE A 234 -19.14 1.87 10.32
C PHE A 234 -20.15 1.46 11.40
N ALA A 235 -21.36 1.02 11.02
CA ALA A 235 -22.38 0.54 11.96
C ALA A 235 -21.91 -0.71 12.73
N ALA A 236 -21.06 -1.54 12.11
CA ALA A 236 -20.51 -2.72 12.75
C ALA A 236 -19.45 -2.41 13.83
N GLN A 237 -18.95 -1.17 13.94
CA GLN A 237 -17.98 -0.84 14.98
C GLN A 237 -18.63 -0.82 16.37
N ALA A 238 -17.97 -1.43 17.34
CA ALA A 238 -18.48 -1.57 18.70
C ALA A 238 -18.75 -0.22 19.40
N ASP A 239 -18.01 0.82 19.02
CA ASP A 239 -18.12 2.18 19.54
C ASP A 239 -18.92 3.12 18.63
N SER A 240 -19.60 2.61 17.60
CA SER A 240 -20.29 3.42 16.58
C SER A 240 -21.33 4.38 17.16
N GLU A 241 -22.10 3.97 18.17
CA GLU A 241 -23.08 4.82 18.85
C GLU A 241 -22.47 6.07 19.52
N GLN A 242 -21.16 6.06 19.83
CA GLN A 242 -20.49 7.18 20.49
C GLN A 242 -20.18 8.36 19.54
N TRP A 243 -20.19 8.10 18.23
CA TRP A 243 -19.80 9.09 17.22
C TRP A 243 -20.71 9.12 16.00
N SER A 244 -21.78 8.32 16.00
CA SER A 244 -22.63 8.13 14.84
C SER A 244 -23.25 9.42 14.31
N ASN A 245 -23.69 10.28 15.24
CA ASN A 245 -24.26 11.59 14.96
C ASN A 245 -23.30 12.59 14.29
N ARG A 246 -22.02 12.25 14.20
CA ARG A 246 -20.96 13.07 13.59
C ARG A 246 -20.46 12.52 12.26
N LEU A 247 -20.94 11.37 11.80
CA LEU A 247 -20.55 10.78 10.52
C LEU A 247 -21.61 11.04 9.45
N SER A 248 -21.19 11.58 8.30
CA SER A 248 -22.01 11.66 7.09
C SER A 248 -21.30 10.98 5.92
N ILE A 249 -21.99 10.07 5.24
CA ILE A 249 -21.44 9.27 4.15
C ILE A 249 -22.10 9.70 2.84
N TYR A 250 -21.29 10.10 1.86
CA TYR A 250 -21.75 10.48 0.52
C TYR A 250 -21.23 9.53 -0.55
N GLY A 251 -22.16 9.07 -1.41
CA GLY A 251 -21.84 8.47 -2.70
C GLY A 251 -21.18 9.49 -3.61
N LEU A 252 -19.94 9.21 -4.05
CA LEU A 252 -19.23 10.04 -5.01
C LEU A 252 -18.23 9.22 -5.84
N ASP A 253 -18.40 9.23 -7.15
CA ASP A 253 -17.42 8.74 -8.11
C ASP A 253 -16.52 9.89 -8.59
N LEU A 254 -15.26 9.85 -8.16
CA LEU A 254 -14.26 10.87 -8.49
C LEU A 254 -13.84 10.87 -9.96
N ARG A 255 -14.22 9.86 -10.75
CA ARG A 255 -14.05 9.87 -12.21
C ARG A 255 -14.99 10.86 -12.90
N HIS A 256 -16.04 11.33 -12.22
CA HIS A 256 -17.04 12.23 -12.79
C HIS A 256 -16.87 13.67 -12.27
N SER A 257 -16.04 14.47 -12.94
CA SER A 257 -15.64 15.81 -12.50
C SER A 257 -16.81 16.77 -12.23
N GLN A 258 -17.87 16.72 -13.03
CA GLN A 258 -19.08 17.55 -12.83
C GLN A 258 -19.75 17.25 -11.48
N SER A 259 -19.72 15.98 -11.07
CA SER A 259 -20.25 15.55 -9.77
C SER A 259 -19.33 15.93 -8.62
N VAL A 260 -18.00 15.94 -8.81
CA VAL A 260 -17.05 16.46 -7.81
C VAL A 260 -17.27 17.96 -7.57
N GLU A 261 -17.45 18.74 -8.64
CA GLU A 261 -17.80 20.17 -8.57
C GLU A 261 -19.16 20.40 -7.88
N ALA A 262 -20.18 19.61 -8.24
CA ALA A 262 -21.49 19.70 -7.61
C ALA A 262 -21.46 19.33 -6.13
N PHE A 263 -20.70 18.30 -5.75
CA PHE A 263 -20.48 17.91 -4.36
C PHE A 263 -19.80 19.02 -3.57
N ALA A 264 -18.75 19.65 -4.12
CA ALA A 264 -18.09 20.77 -3.46
C ALA A 264 -19.06 21.94 -3.23
N ARG A 265 -19.91 22.25 -4.22
CA ARG A 265 -20.96 23.27 -4.08
C ARG A 265 -21.99 22.90 -3.02
N HIS A 266 -22.40 21.64 -2.97
CA HIS A 266 -23.32 21.12 -1.94
C HIS A 266 -22.72 21.26 -0.54
N LEU A 267 -21.44 20.91 -0.34
CA LEU A 267 -20.79 21.12 0.96
C LEU A 267 -20.72 22.59 1.33
N CYS A 268 -20.42 23.48 0.37
CA CYS A 268 -20.46 24.92 0.59
C CYS A 268 -21.84 25.42 1.02
N THR A 269 -22.95 24.79 0.61
CA THR A 269 -24.30 25.20 1.06
C THR A 269 -24.68 24.59 2.41
N GLN A 270 -24.34 23.32 2.65
CA GLN A 270 -24.77 22.59 3.83
C GLN A 270 -23.90 22.81 5.07
N LEU A 271 -22.59 22.92 4.89
CA LEU A 271 -21.67 22.96 6.02
C LEU A 271 -21.40 24.40 6.47
N PRO A 272 -21.46 24.68 7.79
CA PRO A 272 -21.10 26.00 8.31
C PRO A 272 -19.59 26.26 8.24
N ARG A 273 -18.78 25.19 8.29
CA ARG A 273 -17.31 25.25 8.34
C ARG A 273 -16.68 24.01 7.70
N LEU A 274 -15.42 24.12 7.31
CA LEU A 274 -14.54 23.01 6.93
C LEU A 274 -13.12 23.31 7.38
N ASP A 275 -12.57 22.46 8.24
CA ASP A 275 -11.25 22.70 8.84
C ASP A 275 -10.17 21.86 8.16
N PHE A 276 -10.49 20.60 7.86
CA PHE A 276 -9.54 19.64 7.29
C PHE A 276 -10.08 19.01 6.01
N ILE A 277 -9.21 18.91 5.00
CA ILE A 277 -9.44 18.07 3.82
C ILE A 277 -8.36 16.99 3.78
N LEU A 278 -8.79 15.74 3.71
CA LEU A 278 -7.94 14.57 3.55
C LEU A 278 -8.27 13.90 2.21
N ASN A 279 -7.50 14.25 1.18
CA ASN A 279 -7.60 13.66 -0.15
C ASN A 279 -6.89 12.30 -0.17
N ASN A 280 -7.59 11.26 0.28
CA ASN A 280 -7.06 9.90 0.42
C ASN A 280 -7.46 8.95 -0.72
N ALA A 281 -8.63 9.15 -1.34
CA ALA A 281 -9.09 8.31 -2.44
C ALA A 281 -8.02 8.22 -3.55
N CYS A 282 -7.69 6.99 -3.94
CA CYS A 282 -6.61 6.73 -4.89
C CYS A 282 -6.90 5.43 -5.66
N GLN A 283 -6.58 5.44 -6.95
CA GLN A 283 -6.51 4.26 -7.80
C GLN A 283 -5.06 4.03 -8.19
N THR A 284 -4.48 2.92 -7.69
CA THR A 284 -3.14 2.45 -8.07
C THR A 284 -3.25 1.26 -9.01
N VAL A 285 -4.15 0.34 -8.69
CA VAL A 285 -4.54 -0.79 -9.55
C VAL A 285 -5.99 -0.60 -9.98
N ARG A 286 -6.23 -0.63 -11.28
CA ARG A 286 -7.59 -0.66 -11.83
C ARG A 286 -8.21 -2.03 -11.53
N ARG A 287 -9.39 -1.99 -10.91
CA ARG A 287 -10.20 -3.17 -10.63
C ARG A 287 -11.40 -3.13 -11.59
N PRO A 288 -11.65 -4.21 -12.36
CA PRO A 288 -12.74 -4.27 -13.32
C PRO A 288 -14.09 -4.43 -12.60
N ILE A 289 -15.16 -4.37 -13.38
CA ILE A 289 -16.55 -4.46 -12.89
C ILE A 289 -16.76 -5.68 -11.98
N GLY A 290 -16.31 -6.87 -12.41
CA GLY A 290 -16.50 -8.12 -11.67
C GLY A 290 -15.94 -8.12 -10.24
N PHE A 291 -14.95 -7.27 -9.94
CA PHE A 291 -14.38 -7.13 -8.60
C PHE A 291 -15.33 -6.43 -7.61
N TYR A 292 -16.26 -5.62 -8.10
CA TYR A 292 -17.20 -4.87 -7.26
C TYR A 292 -18.64 -5.39 -7.36
N GLU A 293 -18.90 -6.35 -8.26
CA GLU A 293 -20.23 -6.86 -8.55
C GLU A 293 -20.97 -7.36 -7.29
N HIS A 294 -20.25 -7.99 -6.36
CA HIS A 294 -20.79 -8.47 -5.09
C HIS A 294 -21.35 -7.37 -4.16
N LEU A 295 -20.97 -6.10 -4.37
CA LEU A 295 -21.45 -4.96 -3.58
C LEU A 295 -22.77 -4.41 -4.11
N MET A 296 -23.08 -4.65 -5.38
CA MET A 296 -24.16 -3.96 -6.09
C MET A 296 -25.54 -4.34 -5.58
N GLU A 297 -25.73 -5.57 -5.11
CA GLU A 297 -27.00 -5.97 -4.50
C GLU A 297 -27.32 -5.07 -3.30
N ARG A 298 -26.34 -4.84 -2.41
CA ARG A 298 -26.51 -3.98 -1.24
C ARG A 298 -26.69 -2.52 -1.63
N GLU A 299 -25.91 -2.01 -2.57
CA GLU A 299 -25.98 -0.60 -3.00
C GLU A 299 -27.32 -0.22 -3.64
N ARG A 300 -27.99 -1.18 -4.30
CA ARG A 300 -29.30 -0.99 -4.94
C ARG A 300 -30.49 -1.07 -3.98
N GLN A 301 -30.26 -1.46 -2.72
CA GLN A 301 -31.36 -1.54 -1.75
C GLN A 301 -31.92 -0.16 -1.42
N SER A 302 -33.23 -0.09 -1.20
CA SER A 302 -33.88 1.16 -0.77
C SER A 302 -33.37 1.57 0.61
N THR A 303 -33.15 2.88 0.80
CA THR A 303 -32.80 3.45 2.11
C THR A 303 -33.79 3.07 3.20
N HIS A 304 -35.08 2.94 2.89
CA HIS A 304 -36.10 2.55 3.87
C HIS A 304 -35.93 1.12 4.41
N ALA A 305 -35.22 0.25 3.68
CA ALA A 305 -34.92 -1.12 4.10
C ALA A 305 -33.66 -1.20 4.99
N LEU A 306 -32.92 -0.10 5.15
CA LEU A 306 -31.72 -0.07 5.98
C LEU A 306 -32.06 0.10 7.48
N PRO A 307 -31.26 -0.48 8.40
CA PRO A 307 -31.43 -0.21 9.82
C PRO A 307 -31.20 1.28 10.14
N LEU A 308 -31.71 1.73 11.30
CA LEU A 308 -31.75 3.15 11.66
C LEU A 308 -30.38 3.82 11.63
N LEU A 309 -29.35 3.19 12.20
CA LEU A 309 -28.00 3.75 12.27
C LEU A 309 -27.40 4.01 10.88
N GLN A 310 -27.55 3.07 9.94
CA GLN A 310 -27.10 3.24 8.56
C GLN A 310 -27.86 4.36 7.85
N ARG A 311 -29.17 4.50 8.13
CA ARG A 311 -29.97 5.61 7.59
C ARG A 311 -29.52 6.95 8.11
N GLU A 312 -29.08 7.04 9.37
CA GLU A 312 -28.52 8.27 9.94
C GLU A 312 -27.24 8.70 9.21
N PHE A 313 -26.32 7.76 8.95
CA PHE A 313 -25.09 8.04 8.19
C PHE A 313 -25.37 8.55 6.78
N LEU A 314 -26.42 8.05 6.14
CA LEU A 314 -26.76 8.32 4.75
C LEU A 314 -27.79 9.45 4.58
N ALA A 315 -28.39 9.96 5.66
CA ALA A 315 -29.50 10.92 5.58
C ALA A 315 -29.17 12.15 4.72
N GLY A 316 -27.97 12.73 4.91
CA GLY A 316 -27.52 13.88 4.12
C GLY A 316 -27.28 13.57 2.64
N TYR A 317 -26.95 12.32 2.31
CA TYR A 317 -26.75 11.85 0.93
C TYR A 317 -28.08 11.50 0.27
N ASP A 318 -28.95 10.76 0.95
CA ASP A 318 -30.26 10.38 0.43
C ASP A 318 -31.12 11.61 0.19
N ASN A 319 -31.13 12.59 1.11
CA ASN A 319 -31.82 13.86 0.89
C ASN A 319 -31.32 14.59 -0.37
N PHE A 320 -30.00 14.56 -0.63
CA PHE A 320 -29.42 15.14 -1.85
C PHE A 320 -29.87 14.38 -3.09
N VAL A 321 -29.83 13.05 -3.05
CA VAL A 321 -30.26 12.19 -4.16
C VAL A 321 -31.74 12.39 -4.46
N ASP A 322 -32.59 12.38 -3.44
CA ASP A 322 -34.04 12.57 -3.56
C ASP A 322 -34.39 13.95 -4.12
N SER A 323 -33.71 15.01 -3.65
CA SER A 323 -33.99 16.37 -4.11
C SER A 323 -33.66 16.57 -5.59
N HIS A 324 -32.69 15.82 -6.14
CA HIS A 324 -32.22 15.93 -7.52
C HIS A 324 -32.79 14.86 -8.46
N THR A 325 -33.34 13.76 -7.93
CA THR A 325 -34.09 12.76 -8.71
C THR A 325 -35.58 13.12 -8.80
N THR A 326 -36.17 13.68 -7.75
CA THR A 326 -37.58 14.12 -7.75
C THR A 326 -37.80 15.35 -8.64
N THR A 327 -36.84 16.28 -8.72
CA THR A 327 -36.89 17.38 -9.71
C THR A 327 -36.71 16.88 -11.14
N ALA A 328 -35.98 15.78 -11.34
CA ALA A 328 -35.88 15.13 -12.65
C ALA A 328 -37.16 14.34 -13.00
N SER A 329 -37.94 13.87 -12.03
CA SER A 329 -39.22 13.18 -12.26
C SER A 329 -40.47 14.03 -11.96
N GLY A 330 -40.32 15.36 -11.84
CA GLY A 330 -41.36 16.26 -11.38
C GLY A 330 -42.56 16.35 -12.35
N ARG A 331 -43.68 15.76 -11.92
CA ARG A 331 -45.03 16.01 -12.44
C ARG A 331 -45.26 17.52 -12.63
N LEU A 332 -45.77 17.88 -13.80
CA LEU A 332 -46.32 19.19 -14.10
C LEU A 332 -47.29 19.62 -12.99
N PRO A 333 -47.24 20.86 -12.47
CA PRO A 333 -48.33 21.38 -11.67
C PRO A 333 -49.58 21.38 -12.55
N ALA A 334 -50.67 20.81 -12.03
CA ALA A 334 -51.97 20.83 -12.68
C ALA A 334 -52.38 22.28 -12.94
N ARG A 335 -52.13 22.77 -14.17
CA ARG A 335 -52.66 24.05 -14.63
C ARG A 335 -54.05 23.79 -15.18
N ALA A 336 -55.00 24.48 -14.57
CA ALA A 336 -56.39 24.57 -14.97
C ALA A 336 -56.53 24.85 -16.47
N THR A 337 -57.52 24.16 -17.05
CA THR A 337 -58.25 24.45 -18.28
C THR A 337 -57.91 25.78 -18.99
N GLY A 338 -57.38 25.68 -20.21
CA GLY A 338 -57.25 26.79 -21.14
C GLY A 338 -56.52 26.35 -22.41
N GLU A 339 -57.25 26.28 -23.52
CA GLU A 339 -56.75 25.88 -24.84
C GLU A 339 -55.69 26.85 -25.42
N LEU A 340 -54.94 26.31 -26.39
CA LEU A 340 -54.23 26.96 -27.51
C LEU A 340 -52.68 27.01 -27.48
N ASN A 341 -52.13 26.30 -28.47
CA ASN A 341 -50.92 26.54 -29.29
C ASN A 341 -49.48 26.41 -28.73
N GLY A 342 -48.76 25.44 -29.32
CA GLY A 342 -47.45 25.65 -29.96
C GLY A 342 -46.19 25.64 -29.06
N GLY A 343 -45.48 24.51 -29.02
CA GLY A 343 -44.08 24.46 -28.55
C GLY A 343 -43.72 23.22 -27.72
N ARG A 344 -43.65 22.03 -28.33
CA ARG A 344 -43.09 20.82 -27.70
C ARG A 344 -41.62 20.65 -28.11
N GLY A 345 -40.71 21.01 -27.23
CA GLY A 345 -39.28 20.72 -27.38
C GLY A 345 -38.44 21.66 -26.54
N ASN A 346 -38.16 21.30 -25.28
CA ASN A 346 -37.01 21.78 -24.47
C ASN A 346 -36.99 21.28 -23.01
N GLN A 347 -38.09 20.72 -22.48
CA GLN A 347 -38.16 20.29 -21.06
C GLN A 347 -37.61 18.88 -20.78
N GLU A 348 -37.77 17.90 -21.68
CA GLU A 348 -37.17 16.56 -21.51
C GLU A 348 -35.64 16.56 -21.63
N ALA A 349 -35.08 17.44 -22.47
CA ALA A 349 -33.64 17.56 -22.67
C ALA A 349 -32.90 18.12 -21.44
N THR A 350 -33.53 19.03 -20.69
CA THR A 350 -32.94 19.68 -19.51
C THR A 350 -32.87 18.74 -18.30
N VAL A 351 -33.90 17.92 -18.10
CA VAL A 351 -33.97 16.90 -17.05
C VAL A 351 -32.93 15.78 -17.26
N SER A 352 -32.82 15.27 -18.50
CA SER A 352 -31.81 14.26 -18.88
C SER A 352 -30.37 14.79 -18.71
N SER A 353 -30.15 16.07 -19.01
CA SER A 353 -28.87 16.74 -18.80
C SER A 353 -28.46 16.82 -17.33
N LEU A 354 -29.37 17.18 -16.41
CA LEU A 354 -29.05 17.28 -14.98
C LEU A 354 -28.77 15.91 -14.35
N ALA A 355 -29.58 14.90 -14.70
CA ALA A 355 -29.36 13.51 -14.27
C ALA A 355 -28.00 12.97 -14.74
N THR A 356 -27.55 13.39 -15.93
CA THR A 356 -26.22 13.06 -16.46
C THR A 356 -25.11 13.83 -15.72
N GLN A 357 -25.30 15.13 -15.46
CA GLN A 357 -24.33 15.97 -14.74
C GLN A 357 -24.07 15.54 -13.29
N LEU A 358 -25.07 14.93 -12.64
CA LEU A 358 -25.00 14.47 -11.25
C LEU A 358 -24.86 12.95 -11.11
N ALA A 359 -24.62 12.23 -12.22
CA ALA A 359 -24.53 10.77 -12.21
C ALA A 359 -23.49 10.24 -11.21
N GLY A 360 -22.36 10.94 -11.07
CA GLY A 360 -21.29 10.63 -10.11
C GLY A 360 -21.68 10.73 -8.64
N MET A 361 -22.77 11.40 -8.30
CA MET A 361 -23.33 11.43 -6.94
C MET A 361 -24.55 10.51 -6.83
N VAL A 362 -25.49 10.61 -7.76
CA VAL A 362 -26.79 9.92 -7.69
C VAL A 362 -26.66 8.41 -7.93
N ARG A 363 -25.65 8.00 -8.72
CA ARG A 363 -25.43 6.61 -9.16
C ARG A 363 -23.95 6.23 -9.08
N ALA A 364 -23.30 6.66 -8.00
CA ALA A 364 -21.85 6.50 -7.83
C ALA A 364 -21.42 5.01 -7.92
N ALA A 365 -22.22 4.11 -7.34
CA ALA A 365 -21.97 2.67 -7.38
C ALA A 365 -22.19 2.12 -8.81
N GLU A 366 -23.30 2.47 -9.47
CA GLU A 366 -23.63 1.97 -10.80
C GLU A 366 -22.66 2.47 -11.87
N LEU A 367 -22.13 3.69 -11.75
CA LEU A 367 -21.08 4.18 -12.66
C LEU A 367 -19.81 3.34 -12.60
N SER A 368 -19.52 2.68 -11.48
CA SER A 368 -18.41 1.71 -11.38
C SER A 368 -18.66 0.43 -12.18
N GLN A 369 -19.90 0.21 -12.62
CA GLN A 369 -20.35 -0.98 -13.35
C GLN A 369 -20.54 -0.72 -14.85
N VAL A 370 -20.05 0.40 -15.36
CA VAL A 370 -20.07 0.71 -16.81
C VAL A 370 -18.82 0.12 -17.46
N ALA A 371 -19.00 -0.73 -18.46
CA ALA A 371 -17.88 -1.34 -19.19
C ALA A 371 -17.23 -0.31 -20.12
N LEU A 372 -15.96 -0.01 -19.85
CA LEU A 372 -15.18 0.99 -20.57
C LEU A 372 -13.91 0.39 -21.20
N ALA A 373 -13.40 -0.73 -20.67
CA ALA A 373 -12.23 -1.44 -21.18
C ALA A 373 -12.52 -2.94 -21.37
N ASP A 374 -11.70 -3.64 -22.17
CA ASP A 374 -11.89 -5.08 -22.42
C ASP A 374 -11.78 -5.93 -21.14
N GLU A 375 -10.95 -5.52 -20.18
CA GLU A 375 -10.84 -6.18 -18.87
C GLU A 375 -12.11 -6.07 -18.03
N ASP A 376 -13.03 -5.15 -18.34
CA ASP A 376 -14.33 -5.06 -17.68
C ASP A 376 -15.24 -6.24 -18.06
N ARG A 377 -14.88 -7.05 -19.06
CA ARG A 377 -15.54 -8.33 -19.35
C ARG A 377 -15.05 -9.47 -18.46
N GLN A 378 -14.06 -9.23 -17.61
CA GLN A 378 -13.58 -10.23 -16.65
C GLN A 378 -14.54 -10.28 -15.46
N HIS A 379 -15.21 -11.41 -15.31
CA HIS A 379 -16.16 -11.70 -14.24
C HIS A 379 -15.94 -13.14 -13.75
N GLY A 380 -16.63 -13.47 -12.67
CA GLY A 380 -16.75 -14.85 -12.21
C GLY A 380 -15.78 -15.24 -11.12
N TYR A 381 -16.12 -16.37 -10.48
CA TYR A 381 -15.49 -16.87 -9.26
C TYR A 381 -14.00 -17.21 -9.43
N GLU A 382 -13.56 -17.55 -10.65
CA GLU A 382 -12.18 -17.93 -10.94
C GLU A 382 -11.17 -16.79 -10.77
N VAL A 383 -11.60 -15.55 -11.03
CA VAL A 383 -10.78 -14.34 -10.90
C VAL A 383 -11.16 -13.50 -9.70
N PHE A 384 -12.46 -13.48 -9.34
CA PHE A 384 -13.02 -12.72 -8.23
C PHE A 384 -13.95 -13.64 -7.41
N PRO A 385 -13.40 -14.50 -6.54
CA PRO A 385 -14.20 -15.43 -5.74
C PRO A 385 -15.06 -14.67 -4.72
N THR A 386 -16.36 -14.56 -4.97
CA THR A 386 -17.32 -13.92 -4.05
C THR A 386 -17.32 -14.62 -2.69
N GLY A 387 -17.26 -13.83 -1.62
CA GLY A 387 -17.18 -14.31 -0.24
C GLY A 387 -15.75 -14.61 0.24
N GLN A 388 -14.74 -14.57 -0.62
CA GLN A 388 -13.34 -14.64 -0.20
C GLN A 388 -12.74 -13.23 -0.14
N TYR A 389 -12.18 -12.89 1.02
CA TYR A 389 -11.66 -11.55 1.29
C TYR A 389 -10.17 -11.58 1.63
N ASP A 390 -9.45 -10.51 1.31
CA ASP A 390 -8.08 -10.28 1.73
C ASP A 390 -8.00 -9.76 3.18
N SER A 391 -6.78 -9.50 3.67
CA SER A 391 -6.55 -8.98 5.03
C SER A 391 -7.14 -7.58 5.27
N ASP A 392 -7.56 -6.90 4.21
CA ASP A 392 -8.20 -5.58 4.23
C ASP A 392 -9.73 -5.69 4.04
N SER A 393 -10.28 -6.90 4.12
CA SER A 393 -11.71 -7.19 3.93
C SER A 393 -12.26 -6.73 2.58
N GLN A 394 -11.44 -6.82 1.52
CA GLN A 394 -11.85 -6.65 0.14
C GLN A 394 -11.84 -7.97 -0.60
N GLN A 395 -12.67 -8.11 -1.63
CA GLN A 395 -12.69 -9.30 -2.46
C GLN A 395 -11.28 -9.61 -2.98
N VAL A 396 -10.90 -10.88 -2.97
CA VAL A 396 -9.59 -11.31 -3.49
C VAL A 396 -9.56 -11.10 -5.01
N ASP A 397 -8.45 -10.54 -5.51
CA ASP A 397 -8.14 -10.45 -6.93
C ASP A 397 -7.12 -11.53 -7.31
N LEU A 398 -7.56 -12.55 -8.05
CA LEU A 398 -6.72 -13.68 -8.49
C LEU A 398 -6.11 -13.48 -9.87
N ARG A 399 -6.28 -12.31 -10.50
CA ARG A 399 -5.67 -12.04 -11.82
C ARG A 399 -4.15 -12.15 -11.75
N GLN A 400 -3.56 -12.84 -12.72
CA GLN A 400 -2.11 -13.02 -12.82
C GLN A 400 -1.35 -11.76 -13.24
N ARG A 401 -2.06 -10.77 -13.80
CA ARG A 401 -1.50 -9.50 -14.26
C ARG A 401 -2.46 -8.37 -13.89
N ASN A 402 -1.91 -7.27 -13.37
CA ASN A 402 -2.64 -6.07 -13.00
C ASN A 402 -1.82 -4.81 -13.33
N SER A 403 -2.43 -3.64 -13.13
CA SER A 403 -1.87 -2.30 -13.42
C SER A 403 -0.48 -2.03 -12.87
N TRP A 404 -0.13 -2.64 -11.73
CA TRP A 404 1.13 -2.43 -11.05
C TRP A 404 2.34 -2.90 -11.86
N ARG A 405 2.13 -3.89 -12.73
CA ARG A 405 3.15 -4.47 -13.63
C ARG A 405 3.03 -4.03 -15.08
N LEU A 406 2.06 -3.19 -15.42
CA LEU A 406 1.90 -2.71 -16.80
C LEU A 406 2.98 -1.69 -17.16
N LYS A 407 3.56 -1.83 -18.35
CA LYS A 407 4.46 -0.82 -18.94
C LYS A 407 3.65 0.26 -19.63
N LEU A 408 4.32 1.32 -20.10
CA LEU A 408 3.67 2.47 -20.74
C LEU A 408 2.69 2.08 -21.86
N ALA A 409 3.12 1.20 -22.77
CA ALA A 409 2.32 0.78 -23.92
C ALA A 409 1.16 -0.17 -23.56
N ASP A 410 1.18 -0.76 -22.35
CA ASP A 410 0.15 -1.69 -21.91
C ASP A 410 -1.02 -1.01 -21.20
N ILE A 411 -0.88 0.26 -20.83
CA ILE A 411 -1.90 0.99 -20.07
C ILE A 411 -2.98 1.47 -21.01
N SER A 412 -4.22 1.09 -20.74
CA SER A 412 -5.36 1.56 -21.52
C SER A 412 -5.58 3.07 -21.33
N THR A 413 -6.08 3.74 -22.39
CA THR A 413 -6.46 5.16 -22.30
C THR A 413 -7.49 5.41 -21.20
N VAL A 414 -8.43 4.48 -21.01
CA VAL A 414 -9.45 4.55 -19.94
C VAL A 414 -8.77 4.58 -18.57
N GLU A 415 -7.90 3.61 -18.28
CA GLU A 415 -7.22 3.54 -16.99
C GLU A 415 -6.33 4.77 -16.74
N LEU A 416 -5.60 5.24 -17.75
CA LEU A 416 -4.81 6.46 -17.66
C LEU A 416 -5.68 7.64 -17.20
N LEU A 417 -6.83 7.85 -17.85
CA LEU A 417 -7.74 8.95 -17.54
C LEU A 417 -8.37 8.79 -16.16
N GLU A 418 -8.83 7.59 -15.80
CA GLU A 418 -9.40 7.31 -14.48
C GLU A 418 -8.40 7.63 -13.36
N VAL A 419 -7.15 7.16 -13.50
CA VAL A 419 -6.11 7.41 -12.50
C VAL A 419 -5.78 8.90 -12.38
N GLN A 420 -5.70 9.63 -13.49
CA GLN A 420 -5.49 11.09 -13.42
C GLN A 420 -6.69 11.81 -12.78
N LEU A 421 -7.91 11.41 -13.14
CA LEU A 421 -9.15 11.98 -12.60
C LEU A 421 -9.23 11.78 -11.08
N VAL A 422 -9.02 10.55 -10.61
CA VAL A 422 -9.13 10.20 -9.19
C VAL A 422 -7.96 10.76 -8.38
N ASN A 423 -6.71 10.58 -8.83
CA ASN A 423 -5.54 10.83 -8.00
C ASN A 423 -5.02 12.27 -8.04
N ALA A 424 -5.39 13.05 -9.06
CA ALA A 424 -4.86 14.42 -9.23
C ALA A 424 -5.97 15.46 -9.49
N ILE A 425 -6.87 15.22 -10.45
CA ILE A 425 -7.89 16.21 -10.82
C ILE A 425 -8.94 16.37 -9.71
N ALA A 426 -9.46 15.28 -9.14
CA ALA A 426 -10.43 15.37 -8.05
C ALA A 426 -9.89 16.10 -6.81
N PRO A 427 -8.67 15.78 -6.29
CA PRO A 427 -8.03 16.60 -5.26
C PRO A 427 -7.90 18.08 -5.63
N PHE A 428 -7.52 18.37 -6.88
CA PHE A 428 -7.45 19.75 -7.37
C PHE A 428 -8.80 20.47 -7.28
N LEU A 429 -9.87 19.84 -7.79
CA LEU A 429 -11.21 20.41 -7.78
C LEU A 429 -11.70 20.63 -6.34
N LEU A 430 -11.54 19.64 -5.46
CA LEU A 430 -11.95 19.73 -4.07
C LEU A 430 -11.21 20.87 -3.34
N ASN A 431 -9.89 20.92 -3.45
CA ASN A 431 -9.08 21.97 -2.82
C ASN A 431 -9.51 23.36 -3.32
N ALA A 432 -9.62 23.54 -4.64
CA ALA A 432 -9.96 24.82 -5.24
C ALA A 432 -11.39 25.29 -4.90
N ARG A 433 -12.37 24.39 -4.94
CA ARG A 433 -13.79 24.74 -4.75
C ARG A 433 -14.21 24.84 -3.29
N LEU A 434 -13.50 24.16 -2.38
CA LEU A 434 -13.80 24.19 -0.95
C LEU A 434 -13.00 25.26 -0.19
N LYS A 435 -12.00 25.90 -0.80
CA LYS A 435 -11.27 27.03 -0.19
C LYS A 435 -12.21 28.09 0.41
N PRO A 436 -13.28 28.57 -0.27
CA PRO A 436 -14.23 29.52 0.32
C PRO A 436 -14.92 29.01 1.59
N LEU A 437 -15.29 27.72 1.63
CA LEU A 437 -15.89 27.11 2.82
C LEU A 437 -14.88 27.04 3.97
N MET A 438 -13.62 26.69 3.67
CA MET A 438 -12.56 26.70 4.67
C MET A 438 -12.30 28.09 5.22
N MET A 439 -12.42 29.14 4.41
CA MET A 439 -12.21 30.53 4.85
C MET A 439 -13.35 31.12 5.69
N ARG A 440 -14.52 30.45 5.81
CA ARG A 440 -15.66 30.96 6.60
C ARG A 440 -15.35 31.15 8.08
N THR A 441 -14.53 30.29 8.65
CA THR A 441 -14.14 30.36 10.05
C THR A 441 -12.75 30.97 10.19
N PRO A 442 -12.56 32.07 10.92
CA PRO A 442 -11.24 32.63 11.19
C PRO A 442 -10.54 31.75 12.23
N SER A 443 -9.82 30.72 11.76
CA SER A 443 -9.04 29.79 12.58
C SER A 443 -7.71 29.55 11.89
N PRO A 444 -6.56 29.73 12.55
CA PRO A 444 -5.24 29.55 11.93
C PRO A 444 -4.80 28.08 11.89
N GLU A 445 -5.72 27.13 12.03
CA GLU A 445 -5.46 25.69 12.18
C GLU A 445 -6.19 24.88 11.10
N LYS A 446 -6.13 25.30 9.84
CA LYS A 446 -6.78 24.60 8.73
C LYS A 446 -5.75 23.86 7.91
N HIS A 447 -6.09 22.69 7.41
CA HIS A 447 -5.12 21.86 6.74
C HIS A 447 -5.71 21.08 5.56
N ILE A 448 -4.87 20.87 4.56
CA ILE A 448 -5.16 19.98 3.44
C ILE A 448 -4.03 18.95 3.37
N VAL A 449 -4.38 17.67 3.42
CA VAL A 449 -3.43 16.58 3.19
C VAL A 449 -3.81 15.88 1.90
N ASN A 450 -2.85 15.90 0.97
CA ASN A 450 -2.90 15.15 -0.26
C ASN A 450 -2.14 13.84 -0.03
N VAL A 451 -2.86 12.71 0.05
CA VAL A 451 -2.22 11.40 0.27
C VAL A 451 -1.46 11.01 -0.99
N SER A 452 -0.14 11.01 -0.88
CA SER A 452 0.80 10.75 -1.95
C SER A 452 1.65 9.53 -1.61
N ALA A 453 2.68 9.27 -2.40
CA ALA A 453 3.57 8.13 -2.21
C ALA A 453 4.92 8.38 -2.91
N MET A 454 5.89 7.49 -2.66
CA MET A 454 7.19 7.47 -3.35
C MET A 454 7.09 7.41 -4.89
N GLU A 455 5.96 6.95 -5.43
CA GLU A 455 5.61 6.96 -6.85
C GLU A 455 5.60 8.38 -7.44
N GLY A 456 5.26 9.39 -6.64
CA GLY A 456 5.25 10.80 -7.06
C GLY A 456 6.62 11.49 -7.00
N VAL A 457 7.64 10.82 -6.47
CA VAL A 457 8.99 11.38 -6.29
C VAL A 457 9.82 11.24 -7.56
N PHE A 458 10.43 12.34 -8.01
CA PHE A 458 11.26 12.38 -9.22
C PHE A 458 12.65 11.78 -8.97
N TYR A 459 13.33 12.24 -7.91
CA TYR A 459 14.75 11.94 -7.68
C TYR A 459 14.98 10.70 -6.81
N ARG A 460 14.33 9.57 -7.14
CA ARG A 460 14.68 8.27 -6.53
C ARG A 460 15.83 7.61 -7.28
N ALA A 461 16.79 7.05 -6.54
CA ALA A 461 17.89 6.27 -7.10
C ALA A 461 17.41 5.07 -7.93
N PHE A 462 16.25 4.50 -7.57
CA PHE A 462 15.62 3.41 -8.31
C PHE A 462 14.11 3.66 -8.43
N LYS A 463 13.61 3.57 -9.67
CA LYS A 463 12.19 3.60 -10.01
C LYS A 463 11.93 2.48 -11.01
N ARG A 464 10.82 1.76 -10.84
CA ARG A 464 10.42 0.71 -11.78
C ARG A 464 9.92 1.33 -13.09
N ASP A 465 10.01 0.59 -14.17
CA ASP A 465 9.53 0.94 -15.52
C ASP A 465 8.02 0.62 -15.72
N THR A 466 7.31 0.27 -14.65
CA THR A 466 5.89 -0.09 -14.66
C THR A 466 5.01 0.98 -13.97
N HIS A 467 3.68 0.85 -14.10
CA HIS A 467 2.66 1.75 -13.56
C HIS A 467 2.91 3.26 -13.77
N PRO A 468 3.44 3.73 -14.94
CA PRO A 468 3.80 5.14 -15.13
C PRO A 468 2.63 6.11 -14.93
N HIS A 469 1.39 5.71 -15.25
CA HIS A 469 0.19 6.52 -15.06
C HIS A 469 -0.05 6.90 -13.58
N THR A 470 0.20 5.98 -12.64
CA THR A 470 0.15 6.27 -11.20
C THR A 470 1.30 7.18 -10.77
N ASN A 471 2.52 6.91 -11.25
CA ASN A 471 3.68 7.77 -10.99
C ASN A 471 3.42 9.23 -11.43
N MET A 472 2.89 9.41 -12.64
CA MET A 472 2.51 10.71 -13.19
C MET A 472 1.46 11.41 -12.32
N ALA A 473 0.40 10.71 -11.92
CA ALA A 473 -0.66 11.31 -11.13
C ALA A 473 -0.19 11.74 -9.73
N LYS A 474 0.63 10.91 -9.06
CA LYS A 474 1.22 11.27 -7.75
C LYS A 474 2.23 12.41 -7.86
N ALA A 475 2.99 12.48 -8.95
CA ALA A 475 3.87 13.61 -9.25
C ALA A 475 3.07 14.91 -9.48
N ALA A 476 1.96 14.85 -10.23
CA ALA A 476 1.07 15.98 -10.42
C ALA A 476 0.44 16.46 -9.10
N LEU A 477 0.01 15.52 -8.24
CA LEU A 477 -0.51 15.81 -6.90
C LEU A 477 0.55 16.50 -6.01
N ASN A 478 1.79 16.00 -6.02
CA ASN A 478 2.91 16.62 -5.32
C ASN A 478 3.22 18.02 -5.84
N MET A 479 3.23 18.22 -7.16
CA MET A 479 3.46 19.52 -7.76
C MET A 479 2.34 20.51 -7.42
N MET A 480 1.08 20.07 -7.36
CA MET A 480 -0.03 20.90 -6.91
C MET A 480 0.20 21.36 -5.46
N THR A 481 0.55 20.46 -4.54
CA THR A 481 0.88 20.83 -3.16
C THR A 481 1.99 21.87 -3.13
N ARG A 482 3.12 21.60 -3.81
CA ARG A 482 4.29 22.48 -3.81
C ARG A 482 3.97 23.89 -4.34
N THR A 483 3.12 23.96 -5.36
CA THR A 483 2.75 25.21 -6.02
C THR A 483 1.72 26.00 -5.20
N SER A 484 0.63 25.35 -4.79
CA SER A 484 -0.53 26.01 -4.21
C SER A 484 -0.39 26.31 -2.72
N ALA A 485 0.47 25.61 -1.99
CA ALA A 485 0.60 25.82 -0.54
C ALA A 485 1.03 27.24 -0.16
N VAL A 486 1.82 27.92 -1.00
CA VAL A 486 2.25 29.32 -0.78
C VAL A 486 1.07 30.30 -0.83
N ASP A 487 0.06 30.01 -1.66
CA ASP A 487 -1.19 30.77 -1.69
C ASP A 487 -2.05 30.46 -0.46
N TYR A 488 -2.27 29.18 -0.19
CA TYR A 488 -3.21 28.73 0.84
C TYR A 488 -2.79 29.08 2.27
N VAL A 489 -1.48 29.13 2.55
CA VAL A 489 -0.97 29.50 3.89
C VAL A 489 -1.32 30.94 4.27
N LYS A 490 -1.52 31.84 3.29
CA LYS A 490 -1.95 33.23 3.54
C LYS A 490 -3.34 33.32 4.18
N ASP A 491 -4.17 32.30 3.95
CA ASP A 491 -5.51 32.17 4.53
C ASP A 491 -5.54 31.22 5.75
N GLY A 492 -4.36 30.87 6.30
CA GLY A 492 -4.22 29.96 7.43
C GLY A 492 -4.49 28.50 7.08
N ILE A 493 -4.32 28.09 5.81
CA ILE A 493 -4.55 26.72 5.34
C ILE A 493 -3.21 26.05 4.98
N TYR A 494 -2.78 25.10 5.80
CA TYR A 494 -1.53 24.37 5.62
C TYR A 494 -1.72 23.13 4.73
N MET A 495 -1.23 23.21 3.50
CA MET A 495 -1.34 22.13 2.51
C MET A 495 -0.05 21.32 2.43
N ASN A 496 -0.13 19.98 2.57
CA ASN A 496 1.02 19.07 2.45
C ASN A 496 0.68 17.81 1.65
N SER A 497 1.71 17.18 1.09
CA SER A 497 1.63 15.82 0.53
C SER A 497 2.22 14.85 1.56
N VAL A 498 1.58 13.70 1.77
CA VAL A 498 2.04 12.73 2.78
C VAL A 498 2.14 11.33 2.18
N ASP A 499 3.31 10.71 2.33
CA ASP A 499 3.56 9.30 2.05
C ASP A 499 3.05 8.43 3.21
N THR A 500 2.30 7.38 2.87
CA THR A 500 1.69 6.46 3.82
C THR A 500 2.66 5.42 4.37
N GLY A 501 3.88 5.33 3.84
CA GLY A 501 4.72 4.16 3.98
C GLY A 501 4.19 2.96 3.19
N TRP A 502 4.94 1.85 3.25
CA TRP A 502 4.63 0.64 2.50
C TRP A 502 3.72 -0.29 3.30
N ILE A 503 2.42 -0.28 2.98
CA ILE A 503 1.41 -1.06 3.70
C ILE A 503 0.79 -2.21 2.90
N THR A 504 0.85 -2.16 1.56
CA THR A 504 0.27 -3.17 0.67
C THR A 504 1.28 -3.56 -0.42
N ASP A 505 1.34 -4.85 -0.76
CA ASP A 505 2.02 -5.31 -1.98
C ASP A 505 0.98 -5.40 -3.11
N GLU A 506 1.05 -4.46 -4.05
CA GLU A 506 0.10 -4.35 -5.17
C GLU A 506 0.39 -5.37 -6.30
N ASP A 507 1.43 -6.20 -6.15
CA ASP A 507 1.69 -7.30 -7.08
C ASP A 507 0.55 -8.36 -7.06
N PRO A 508 0.34 -9.06 -8.19
CA PRO A 508 -0.51 -10.24 -8.24
C PRO A 508 -0.21 -11.22 -7.10
N ILE A 509 -1.25 -11.82 -6.52
CA ILE A 509 -1.17 -12.60 -5.28
C ILE A 509 -0.14 -13.74 -5.33
N GLU A 510 0.02 -14.40 -6.48
CA GLU A 510 1.02 -15.45 -6.69
C GLU A 510 2.45 -14.94 -6.53
N ILE A 511 2.72 -13.75 -7.04
CA ILE A 511 4.03 -13.11 -6.94
C ILE A 511 4.27 -12.66 -5.50
N THR A 512 3.25 -12.10 -4.85
CA THR A 512 3.33 -11.71 -3.43
C THR A 512 3.63 -12.93 -2.55
N ARG A 513 2.94 -14.07 -2.75
CA ARG A 513 3.23 -15.33 -2.06
C ARG A 513 4.65 -15.82 -2.31
N ARG A 514 5.12 -15.74 -3.57
CA ARG A 514 6.49 -16.13 -3.90
C ARG A 514 7.53 -15.26 -3.18
N LYS A 515 7.34 -13.93 -3.13
CA LYS A 515 8.20 -13.04 -2.34
C LYS A 515 8.16 -13.35 -0.85
N GLU A 516 6.99 -13.67 -0.30
CA GLU A 516 6.87 -14.09 1.10
C GLU A 516 7.67 -15.38 1.36
N GLN A 517 7.60 -16.36 0.46
CA GLN A 517 8.27 -17.65 0.60
C GLN A 517 9.78 -17.59 0.35
N GLU A 518 10.20 -16.91 -0.72
CA GLU A 518 11.60 -16.90 -1.18
C GLU A 518 12.44 -15.80 -0.52
N LEU A 519 11.83 -14.65 -0.26
CA LEU A 519 12.54 -13.46 0.25
C LEU A 519 12.17 -13.12 1.70
N GLY A 520 11.18 -13.81 2.28
CA GLY A 520 10.64 -13.44 3.59
C GLY A 520 10.06 -12.02 3.62
N PHE A 521 9.69 -11.49 2.46
CA PHE A 521 9.24 -10.10 2.34
C PHE A 521 7.80 -9.98 2.84
N ARG A 522 7.57 -9.00 3.72
CA ARG A 522 6.25 -8.56 4.17
C ARG A 522 6.24 -7.04 4.25
N THR A 523 5.06 -6.45 4.18
CA THR A 523 4.93 -5.01 4.33
C THR A 523 5.27 -4.60 5.78
N PRO A 524 6.11 -3.57 5.97
CA PRO A 524 6.62 -3.18 7.29
C PRO A 524 5.60 -2.45 8.18
N LEU A 525 4.49 -2.00 7.60
CA LEU A 525 3.48 -1.15 8.23
C LEU A 525 2.08 -1.64 7.82
N ASP A 526 1.06 -1.25 8.59
CA ASP A 526 -0.34 -1.56 8.29
C ASP A 526 -1.20 -0.30 8.01
N ALA A 527 -2.49 -0.51 7.75
CA ALA A 527 -3.42 0.58 7.45
C ALA A 527 -3.60 1.58 8.61
N ILE A 528 -3.42 1.16 9.86
CA ILE A 528 -3.50 2.03 11.04
C ILE A 528 -2.26 2.92 11.12
N ASP A 529 -1.08 2.37 10.81
CA ASP A 529 0.15 3.17 10.68
C ASP A 529 0.01 4.20 9.56
N ALA A 530 -0.51 3.81 8.39
CA ALA A 530 -0.75 4.75 7.29
C ALA A 530 -1.78 5.83 7.66
N ALA A 531 -2.86 5.48 8.36
CA ALA A 531 -3.84 6.45 8.85
C ALA A 531 -3.20 7.45 9.82
N ALA A 532 -2.36 6.98 10.76
CA ALA A 532 -1.62 7.85 11.66
C ALA A 532 -0.73 8.84 10.90
N ARG A 533 -0.06 8.41 9.84
CA ARG A 533 0.79 9.26 8.99
C ARG A 533 0.01 10.37 8.31
N ILE A 534 -1.10 10.05 7.67
CA ILE A 534 -1.88 11.04 6.92
C ILE A 534 -2.68 11.97 7.84
N CYS A 535 -2.96 11.54 9.08
CA CYS A 535 -3.54 12.40 10.11
C CYS A 535 -2.51 13.27 10.85
N ASP A 536 -1.23 12.90 10.82
CA ASP A 536 -0.17 13.55 11.60
C ASP A 536 -0.03 15.06 11.34
N PRO A 537 -0.12 15.60 10.11
CA PRO A 537 0.02 17.05 9.91
C PRO A 537 -1.00 17.86 10.70
N TYR A 538 -2.21 17.32 10.89
CA TYR A 538 -3.25 17.93 11.71
C TYR A 538 -2.92 17.76 13.19
N PHE A 539 -2.60 16.54 13.61
CA PHE A 539 -2.44 16.17 15.02
C PHE A 539 -1.20 16.83 15.61
N HIS A 540 -0.11 16.87 14.86
CA HIS A 540 1.11 17.56 15.26
C HIS A 540 0.85 19.07 15.39
N GLY A 541 0.19 19.69 14.40
CA GLY A 541 -0.18 21.10 14.46
C GLY A 541 -1.03 21.44 15.68
N LEU A 542 -2.10 20.70 15.94
CA LEU A 542 -2.98 20.93 17.09
C LEU A 542 -2.31 20.67 18.44
N ASN A 543 -1.45 19.66 18.54
CA ASN A 543 -0.80 19.29 19.80
C ASN A 543 0.41 20.17 20.14
N THR A 544 1.04 20.81 19.14
CA THR A 544 2.31 21.55 19.33
C THR A 544 2.24 23.03 18.97
N GLY A 545 1.24 23.44 18.18
CA GLY A 545 1.18 24.76 17.54
C GLY A 545 2.09 24.90 16.32
N GLU A 546 2.86 23.86 15.94
CA GLU A 546 3.77 23.88 14.80
C GLU A 546 3.10 23.30 13.54
N HIS A 547 2.81 24.20 12.59
CA HIS A 547 2.10 23.83 11.36
C HIS A 547 3.04 23.83 10.15
N THR A 548 3.42 22.64 9.68
CA THR A 548 4.18 22.48 8.44
C THR A 548 3.29 22.72 7.23
N TRP A 549 3.83 23.31 6.16
CA TRP A 549 3.12 23.50 4.87
C TRP A 549 4.07 23.44 3.68
N GLY A 550 3.52 23.09 2.52
CA GLY A 550 4.25 23.04 1.26
C GLY A 550 5.37 22.01 1.28
N LYS A 551 5.20 20.90 2.01
CA LYS A 551 6.18 19.80 2.10
C LYS A 551 5.61 18.48 1.59
N PHE A 552 6.52 17.61 1.17
CA PHE A 552 6.28 16.17 1.07
C PHE A 552 6.78 15.52 2.36
N LEU A 553 5.89 14.88 3.09
CA LEU A 553 6.19 14.24 4.37
C LEU A 553 6.28 12.73 4.18
N LYS A 554 7.41 12.16 4.60
CA LYS A 554 7.66 10.72 4.63
C LYS A 554 8.24 10.37 5.99
N ASP A 555 7.79 9.29 6.61
CA ASP A 555 8.30 8.90 7.93
C ASP A 555 8.13 9.99 9.00
N TYR A 556 7.05 10.78 8.90
CA TYR A 556 6.75 11.94 9.75
C TYR A 556 7.77 13.08 9.64
N GLN A 557 8.61 13.07 8.60
CA GLN A 557 9.66 14.07 8.37
C GLN A 557 9.55 14.67 6.96
N VAL A 558 10.12 15.85 6.78
CA VAL A 558 10.24 16.47 5.46
C VAL A 558 11.17 15.64 4.59
N SER A 559 10.70 15.27 3.40
CA SER A 559 11.45 14.52 2.39
C SER A 559 11.55 15.31 1.09
N ASN A 560 12.45 14.87 0.22
CA ASN A 560 12.60 15.41 -1.12
C ASN A 560 11.36 15.11 -1.99
N TRP A 561 11.06 16.05 -2.87
CA TRP A 561 9.93 16.01 -3.82
C TRP A 561 10.04 14.95 -4.89
#